data_AF-I7AP12-F1
#
_entry.id   AF-I7AP12-F1
#
_cell.length_a   1.000
_cell.length_b   1.000
_cell.length_c   1.000
_cell.angle_alpha   90.00
_cell.angle_beta   90.00
_cell.angle_gamma   90.00
#
_symmetry.space_group_name_H-M   'P 1'
#
loop_
_entity.id
_entity.type
_entity.pdbx_description
1 polymer ?
#
loop_
_entity_poly.entity_id
_entity_poly.type
_entity_poly.pdbx_seq_one_letter_code
_entity_poly.pdbx_strand_id
1 'polypeptide(L)'
;MFMRPVLNETTNATKRSDSKGKEIESDKERVLCFLKNTYMKTRDHSLRYDLKKCLEIIEGKENQEITDLRNALEEALVENEALFAEKCELAVTLECMKAEKGE
;
A
#
# COMPACT_ATOMS: atom_id res chain seq x y z
N MET A 1 37.72 60.80 -9.30
CA MET A 1 37.68 59.46 -8.66
C MET A 1 36.37 59.38 -7.89
N PHE A 2 35.31 58.89 -8.52
CA PHE A 2 33.97 58.84 -7.92
C PHE A 2 33.79 57.46 -7.27
N MET A 3 33.91 57.38 -5.95
CA MET A 3 33.52 56.20 -5.20
C MET A 3 32.00 56.22 -5.00
N ARG A 4 31.30 55.29 -5.67
CA ARG A 4 29.88 55.04 -5.45
C ARG A 4 29.71 54.38 -4.07
N PRO A 5 28.75 54.81 -3.23
CA PRO A 5 28.43 54.10 -1.99
C PRO A 5 27.84 52.73 -2.34
N VAL A 6 28.44 51.67 -1.78
CA VAL A 6 27.89 50.31 -1.79
C VAL A 6 26.60 50.33 -1.00
N LEU A 7 25.47 50.08 -1.67
CA LEU A 7 24.18 49.85 -1.04
C LEU A 7 24.28 48.56 -0.22
N ASN A 8 24.38 48.69 1.11
CA ASN A 8 24.18 47.59 2.04
C ASN A 8 22.71 47.16 1.96
N GLU A 9 22.44 46.15 1.14
CA GLU A 9 21.17 45.44 1.13
C GLU A 9 20.95 44.82 2.50
N THR A 10 20.08 45.44 3.29
CA THR A 10 19.49 44.84 4.49
C THR A 10 18.38 43.89 4.03
N THR A 11 18.77 42.81 3.36
CA THR A 11 17.85 41.69 3.11
C THR A 11 17.66 40.99 4.44
N ASN A 12 16.52 41.30 5.07
CA ASN A 12 16.02 40.73 6.31
C ASN A 12 16.71 39.41 6.67
N ALA A 13 17.59 39.48 7.68
CA ALA A 13 18.05 38.30 8.40
C ALA A 13 16.79 37.62 8.95
N THR A 14 16.25 36.70 8.16
CA THR A 14 15.25 35.75 8.63
C THR A 14 16.02 34.91 9.61
N LYS A 15 15.90 35.29 10.89
CA LYS A 15 16.31 34.49 12.02
C LYS A 15 15.81 33.08 11.73
N ARG A 16 16.71 32.17 11.38
CA ARG A 16 16.46 30.74 11.51
C ARG A 16 16.28 30.50 12.99
N SER A 17 15.07 30.75 13.48
CA SER A 17 14.60 30.03 14.65
C SER A 17 14.59 28.58 14.20
N ASP A 18 15.60 27.83 14.65
CA ASP A 18 15.58 26.38 14.70
C ASP A 18 14.37 25.96 15.52
N SER A 19 13.22 25.99 14.88
CA SER A 19 12.04 25.29 15.34
C SER A 19 12.40 23.85 15.03
N LYS A 20 12.95 23.15 16.02
CA LYS A 20 12.87 21.69 16.07
C LYS A 20 11.41 21.36 15.83
N GLY A 21 11.08 21.02 14.58
CA GLY A 21 9.78 20.52 14.23
C GLY A 21 9.57 19.31 15.12
N LYS A 22 8.74 19.45 16.15
CA LYS A 22 8.06 18.28 16.67
C LYS A 22 7.31 17.77 15.45
N GLU A 23 7.73 16.63 14.92
CA GLU A 23 6.90 15.87 13.99
C GLU A 23 5.51 15.85 14.64
N ILE A 24 4.56 16.51 13.97
CA ILE A 24 3.17 16.46 14.39
C ILE A 24 2.81 15.00 14.18
N GLU A 25 2.82 14.24 15.28
CA GLU A 25 2.40 12.85 15.28
C GLU A 25 1.07 12.78 14.55
N SER A 26 1.01 12.00 13.46
CA SER A 26 -0.19 11.97 12.64
C SER A 26 -1.37 11.53 13.49
N ASP A 27 -2.58 11.95 13.13
CA ASP A 27 -3.77 11.52 13.87
C ASP A 27 -3.89 9.99 13.91
N LYS A 28 -3.37 9.30 12.88
CA LYS A 28 -3.24 7.84 12.87
C LYS A 28 -2.31 7.33 13.96
N GLU A 29 -1.09 7.87 14.09
CA GLU A 29 -0.16 7.47 15.15
C GLU A 29 -0.74 7.75 16.54
N ARG A 30 -1.37 8.91 16.74
CA ARG A 30 -2.01 9.27 18.01
C ARG A 30 -3.10 8.27 18.40
N VAL A 31 -3.95 7.89 17.45
CA VAL A 31 -5.00 6.88 17.66
C VAL A 31 -4.39 5.51 17.97
N LEU A 32 -3.39 5.07 17.19
CA LEU A 32 -2.71 3.79 17.42
C LEU A 32 -2.06 3.75 18.81
N CYS A 33 -1.40 4.82 19.23
CA CYS A 33 -0.78 4.94 20.54
C CYS A 33 -1.83 4.82 21.66
N PHE A 34 -2.96 5.52 21.54
CA PHE A 34 -4.07 5.43 22.48
C PHE A 34 -4.65 4.01 22.59
N LEU A 35 -4.91 3.36 21.46
CA LEU A 35 -5.47 2.02 21.41
C LEU A 35 -4.50 0.99 21.99
N LYS A 36 -3.19 1.08 21.66
CA LYS A 36 -2.14 0.21 22.23
C LYS A 36 -2.07 0.36 23.75
N ASN A 37 -2.08 1.60 24.26
CA ASN A 37 -2.06 1.87 25.68
C ASN A 37 -3.27 1.28 26.41
N THR A 38 -4.45 1.37 25.81
CA THR A 38 -5.68 0.80 26.37
C THR A 38 -5.66 -0.73 26.34
N TYR A 39 -5.19 -1.33 25.24
CA TYR A 39 -5.05 -2.77 25.05
C TYR A 39 -4.08 -3.41 26.07
N MET A 40 -3.01 -2.71 26.43
CA MET A 40 -2.06 -3.15 27.44
C MET A 40 -2.62 -3.10 28.87
N LYS A 41 -3.49 -2.13 29.16
CA LYS A 41 -4.02 -1.90 30.52
C LYS A 41 -5.31 -2.64 30.82
N THR A 42 -6.11 -2.95 29.80
CA THR A 42 -7.40 -3.62 30.00
C THR A 42 -7.22 -5.05 30.51
N ARG A 43 -8.09 -5.44 31.44
CA ARG A 43 -8.26 -6.83 31.90
C ARG A 43 -9.50 -7.49 31.32
N ASP A 44 -10.37 -6.72 30.68
CA ASP A 44 -11.55 -7.22 29.98
C ASP A 44 -11.13 -7.92 28.70
N HIS A 45 -11.43 -9.22 28.60
CA HIS A 45 -11.03 -10.06 27.48
C HIS A 45 -11.76 -9.70 26.18
N SER A 46 -13.02 -9.30 26.25
CA SER A 46 -13.81 -8.89 25.09
C SER A 46 -13.25 -7.59 24.52
N LEU A 47 -13.06 -6.58 25.37
CA LEU A 47 -12.47 -5.31 24.96
C LEU A 47 -11.04 -5.50 24.43
N ARG A 48 -10.26 -6.42 25.01
CA ARG A 48 -8.92 -6.74 24.54
C ARG A 48 -8.93 -7.32 23.12
N TYR A 49 -9.88 -8.20 22.81
CA TYR A 49 -10.07 -8.74 21.47
C TYR A 49 -10.43 -7.64 20.47
N ASP A 50 -11.42 -6.81 20.82
CA ASP A 50 -11.88 -5.72 19.95
C ASP A 50 -10.75 -4.73 19.65
N LEU A 51 -9.99 -4.33 20.67
CA LEU A 51 -8.83 -3.43 20.50
C LEU A 51 -7.74 -4.05 19.61
N LYS A 52 -7.49 -5.36 19.74
CA LYS A 52 -6.54 -6.06 18.86
C LYS A 52 -7.01 -5.98 17.41
N LYS A 53 -8.31 -6.19 17.14
CA LYS A 53 -8.89 -6.07 15.80
C LYS A 53 -8.82 -4.65 15.25
N CYS A 54 -9.12 -3.64 16.05
CA CYS A 54 -8.94 -2.25 15.64
C CYS A 54 -7.48 -1.93 15.27
N LEU A 55 -6.51 -2.43 16.05
CA LEU A 55 -5.09 -2.25 15.75
C LEU A 55 -4.69 -2.93 14.43
N GLU A 56 -5.10 -4.18 14.20
CA GLU A 56 -4.86 -4.90 12.94
C GLU A 56 -5.40 -4.12 11.73
N ILE A 57 -6.64 -3.63 11.81
CA ILE A 57 -7.30 -2.86 10.74
C ILE A 57 -6.57 -1.54 10.46
N ILE A 58 -6.24 -0.75 11.50
CA ILE A 58 -5.62 0.57 11.31
C ILE A 58 -4.16 0.45 10.82
N GLU A 59 -3.43 -0.56 11.31
CA GLU A 59 -2.07 -0.84 10.84
C GLU A 59 -2.05 -1.39 9.41
N GLY A 60 -3.21 -1.73 8.83
CA GLY A 60 -3.30 -2.32 7.50
C GLY A 60 -2.65 -3.70 7.45
N LYS A 61 -2.63 -4.41 8.60
CA LYS A 61 -2.27 -5.82 8.61
C LYS A 61 -3.38 -6.55 7.88
N GLU A 62 -3.17 -6.79 6.59
CA GLU A 62 -4.08 -7.56 5.75
C GLU A 62 -4.41 -8.87 6.47
N ASN A 63 -5.68 -9.29 6.37
CA ASN A 63 -6.02 -10.64 6.75
C ASN A 63 -5.21 -11.57 5.84
N GLN A 64 -4.31 -12.37 6.42
CA GLN A 64 -3.48 -13.31 5.66
C GLN A 64 -4.32 -14.17 4.71
N GLU A 65 -5.53 -14.53 5.13
CA GLU A 65 -6.50 -15.26 4.29
C GLU A 65 -6.88 -14.49 3.01
N ILE A 66 -7.03 -13.16 3.08
CA ILE A 66 -7.32 -12.32 1.90
C ILE A 66 -6.10 -12.30 0.98
N THR A 67 -4.90 -12.16 1.53
CA THR A 67 -3.66 -12.18 0.73
C THR A 67 -3.49 -13.52 0.03
N ASP A 68 -3.69 -14.63 0.76
CA ASP A 68 -3.59 -15.99 0.22
C ASP A 68 -4.64 -16.23 -0.87
N LEU A 69 -5.89 -15.79 -0.66
CA LEU A 69 -6.96 -15.89 -1.65
C LEU A 69 -6.67 -15.07 -2.92
N ARG A 70 -6.08 -13.88 -2.78
CA ARG A 70 -5.69 -13.04 -3.92
C ARG A 70 -4.61 -13.70 -4.76
N ASN A 71 -3.59 -14.29 -4.11
CA ASN A 71 -2.53 -15.00 -4.81
C ASN A 71 -3.07 -16.23 -5.55
N ALA A 72 -3.92 -17.04 -4.90
CA ALA A 72 -4.54 -18.20 -5.52
C ALA A 72 -5.43 -17.82 -6.72
N LEU A 73 -6.14 -16.69 -6.62
CA LEU A 73 -6.94 -16.17 -7.74
C LEU A 73 -6.05 -15.73 -8.91
N GLU A 74 -4.95 -15.04 -8.63
CA GLU A 74 -3.99 -14.61 -9.66
C GLU A 74 -3.38 -15.80 -10.40
N GLU A 75 -2.93 -16.82 -9.66
CA GLU A 75 -2.41 -18.07 -10.24
C GLU A 75 -3.44 -18.75 -11.16
N ALA A 76 -4.70 -18.86 -10.70
CA ALA A 76 -5.78 -19.46 -11.47
C ALA A 76 -6.13 -18.67 -12.74
N LEU A 77 -6.05 -17.34 -12.69
CA LEU A 77 -6.29 -16.48 -13.86
C LEU A 77 -5.19 -16.66 -14.91
N VAL A 78 -3.93 -16.68 -14.48
CA VAL A 78 -2.77 -16.91 -15.37
C VAL A 78 -2.85 -18.28 -16.05
N GLU A 79 -3.18 -19.33 -15.28
CA GLU A 79 -3.35 -20.68 -15.83
C GLU A 79 -4.51 -20.73 -16.85
N ASN A 80 -5.62 -20.07 -16.55
CA ASN A 80 -6.77 -20.02 -17.45
C ASN A 80 -6.44 -19.31 -18.77
N GLU A 81 -5.71 -18.19 -18.72
CA GLU A 81 -5.24 -17.49 -19.92
C GLU A 81 -4.33 -18.39 -20.78
N ALA A 82 -3.41 -19.13 -20.16
CA ALA A 82 -2.54 -20.06 -20.86
C ALA A 82 -3.33 -21.20 -21.53
N LEU A 83 -4.25 -21.83 -20.80
CA LEU A 83 -5.12 -22.89 -21.34
C LEU A 83 -6.02 -22.38 -22.47
N PHE A 84 -6.49 -21.14 -22.36
CA PHE A 84 -7.30 -20.52 -23.40
C PHE A 84 -6.50 -20.33 -24.69
N ALA A 85 -5.25 -19.87 -24.59
CA ALA A 85 -4.37 -19.74 -25.73
C ALA A 85 -4.10 -21.10 -26.40
N GLU A 86 -3.73 -22.12 -25.63
CA GLU A 86 -3.50 -23.48 -26.13
C GLU A 86 -4.74 -24.06 -26.82
N LYS A 87 -5.93 -23.86 -26.21
CA LYS A 87 -7.21 -24.28 -26.79
C LYS A 87 -7.45 -23.62 -28.15
N CYS A 88 -7.14 -22.34 -28.30
CA CYS A 88 -7.28 -21.63 -29.56
C CYS A 88 -6.35 -22.22 -30.64
N GLU A 89 -5.09 -22.49 -30.31
CA GLU A 89 -4.12 -23.08 -31.23
C GLU A 89 -4.52 -24.49 -31.68
N LEU A 90 -4.99 -25.31 -30.74
CA LEU A 90 -5.48 -26.66 -31.02
C LEU A 90 -6.74 -26.65 -31.88
N ALA A 91 -7.65 -25.70 -31.65
CA ALA A 91 -8.86 -25.56 -32.47
C ALA A 91 -8.52 -25.26 -33.93
N VAL A 92 -7.61 -24.30 -34.17
CA VAL A 92 -7.13 -23.98 -35.53
C VAL A 92 -6.46 -25.19 -36.17
N THR A 93 -5.59 -25.88 -35.43
CA THR A 93 -4.89 -27.08 -35.93
C THR A 93 -5.88 -28.18 -36.34
N LEU A 94 -6.91 -28.41 -35.52
CA LEU A 94 -7.97 -29.37 -35.83
C LEU A 94 -8.74 -29.00 -37.08
N GLU A 95 -9.07 -27.71 -37.28
CA GLU A 95 -9.75 -27.24 -38.48
C GLU A 95 -8.90 -27.43 -39.73
N CYS A 96 -7.60 -27.11 -39.68
CA CYS A 96 -6.67 -27.35 -40.78
C CYS A 96 -6.60 -28.85 -41.14
N MET A 97 -6.46 -29.72 -40.14
CA MET A 97 -6.40 -31.17 -40.36
C MET A 97 -7.70 -31.75 -40.94
N LYS A 98 -8.86 -31.22 -40.54
CA LYS A 98 -10.15 -31.62 -41.12
C LYS A 98 -10.25 -31.19 -42.59
N ALA A 99 -9.86 -29.96 -42.89
CA ALA A 99 -9.82 -29.45 -44.26
C ALA A 99 -8.89 -30.28 -45.17
N GLU A 100 -7.73 -30.71 -44.67
CA GLU A 100 -6.81 -31.60 -45.40
C GLU A 100 -7.39 -32.99 -45.66
N LYS A 101 -8.24 -33.50 -44.76
CA LYS A 101 -8.93 -34.78 -44.91
C LYS A 101 -10.19 -34.71 -45.77
N GLY A 102 -10.61 -33.51 -46.18
CA GLY A 102 -11.84 -33.30 -46.95
C GLY A 102 -13.13 -33.53 -46.15
N GLU A 103 -13.05 -33.40 -44.81
CA GLU A 103 -14.18 -33.43 -43.88
C GLU A 103 -14.74 -32.03 -43.59
#